data_AF-A0A853IZE6-F1
#
_entry.id   AF-A0A853IZE6-F1
#
_cell.length_a   1.000
_cell.length_b   1.000
_cell.length_c   1.000
_cell.angle_alpha   90.00
_cell.angle_beta   90.00
_cell.angle_gamma   90.00
#
_symmetry.space_group_name_H-M   'P 1'
#
loop_
_entity.id
_entity.type
_entity.pdbx_description
1 polymer ?
#
loop_
_entity_poly.entity_id
_entity_poly.type
_entity_poly.pdbx_seq_one_letter_code
_entity_poly.pdbx_strand_id
1 'polypeptide(L)'
;MSGSETEFARDIAYQIVGKDRVVDQGPLMLGSEDFAYMLQEVPGCYFFVGNGAGDAMGACAVHNPKYDFNDTLIGVGASYWVALTNQFLVP
;
A
#
# COMPACT_ATOMS: atom_id res chain seq x y z
N MET A 1 17.27 -3.06 2.50
CA MET A 1 17.01 -4.41 1.96
C MET A 1 15.55 -4.69 2.26
N SER A 2 14.71 -4.95 1.25
CA SER A 2 13.32 -5.38 1.51
C SER A 2 13.33 -6.82 2.03
N GLY A 3 12.54 -7.12 3.06
CA GLY A 3 12.30 -8.51 3.50
C GLY A 3 11.43 -9.28 2.52
N SER A 4 11.36 -10.61 2.66
CA SER A 4 10.59 -11.52 1.79
C SER A 4 9.13 -11.10 1.62
N GLU A 5 8.51 -10.59 2.69
CA GLU A 5 7.10 -10.18 2.71
C GLU A 5 6.87 -8.90 1.91
N THR A 6 7.85 -8.01 1.90
CA THR A 6 7.80 -6.78 1.09
C THR A 6 7.98 -7.11 -0.39
N GLU A 7 8.87 -8.04 -0.72
CA GLU A 7 9.06 -8.49 -2.10
C GLU A 7 7.80 -9.18 -2.63
N PHE A 8 7.22 -10.07 -1.84
CA PHE A 8 5.95 -10.73 -2.17
C PHE A 8 4.81 -9.73 -2.36
N ALA A 9 4.58 -8.83 -1.40
CA ALA A 9 3.57 -7.76 -1.49
C ALA A 9 3.75 -6.90 -2.75
N ARG A 10 4.99 -6.52 -3.07
CA ARG A 10 5.32 -5.72 -4.26
C ARG A 10 5.02 -6.48 -5.56
N ASP A 11 5.33 -7.77 -5.63
CA ASP A 11 5.06 -8.57 -6.82
C ASP A 11 3.55 -8.69 -7.09
N ILE A 12 2.73 -8.80 -6.04
CA ILE A 12 1.27 -8.69 -6.16
C ILE A 12 0.88 -7.31 -6.69
N ALA A 13 1.44 -6.23 -6.14
CA ALA A 13 1.13 -4.87 -6.61
C ALA A 13 1.48 -4.69 -8.10
N TYR A 14 2.61 -5.22 -8.56
CA TYR A 14 2.98 -5.21 -9.98
C TYR A 14 1.95 -5.91 -10.86
N GLN A 15 1.36 -7.02 -10.42
CA GLN A 15 0.33 -7.72 -11.18
C GLN A 15 -0.96 -6.90 -11.30
N ILE A 16 -1.31 -6.11 -10.28
CA ILE A 16 -2.55 -5.33 -10.24
C ILE A 16 -2.44 -4.01 -10.99
N VAL A 17 -1.37 -3.24 -10.75
CA VAL A 17 -1.24 -1.87 -11.30
C VAL A 17 -0.14 -1.72 -12.35
N GLY A 18 0.73 -2.72 -12.52
CA GLY A 18 1.91 -2.63 -13.37
C GLY A 18 3.09 -1.98 -12.66
N LYS A 19 4.32 -2.32 -13.08
CA LYS A 19 5.57 -1.83 -12.47
C LYS A 19 5.70 -0.31 -12.47
N ASP A 20 5.24 0.34 -13.53
CA ASP A 20 5.32 1.80 -13.68
C ASP A 20 4.48 2.57 -12.66
N ARG A 21 3.56 1.90 -11.95
CA ARG A 21 2.69 2.49 -10.92
C ARG A 21 3.06 2.08 -9.49
N VAL A 22 4.20 1.43 -9.30
CA VAL A 22 4.70 1.02 -7.98
C VAL A 22 6.03 1.72 -7.71
N VAL A 23 6.13 2.29 -6.51
CA VAL A 23 7.38 2.88 -6.02
C VAL A 23 8.02 1.91 -5.04
N ASP A 24 9.04 1.19 -5.49
CA ASP A 24 9.71 0.14 -4.72
C ASP A 24 10.26 0.61 -3.36
N GLN A 25 10.81 1.82 -3.33
CA GLN A 25 11.31 2.47 -2.13
C GLN A 25 10.78 3.90 -2.11
N GLY A 26 9.67 4.09 -1.40
CA GLY A 26 9.08 5.40 -1.19
C GLY A 26 9.95 6.30 -0.30
N PRO A 27 9.62 7.59 -0.21
CA PRO A 27 10.26 8.49 0.75
C PRO A 27 10.00 8.04 2.19
N LEU A 28 10.90 8.39 3.09
CA LEU A 28 10.68 8.18 4.53
C LEU A 28 9.51 9.03 5.00
N MET A 29 8.54 8.38 5.66
CA MET A 29 7.37 9.02 6.25
C MET A 29 7.53 9.02 7.77
N LEU A 30 7.41 10.19 8.41
CA LEU A 30 7.56 10.35 9.86
C LEU A 30 6.23 10.19 10.64
N GLY A 31 5.28 9.44 10.08
CA GLY A 31 4.02 9.13 10.75
C GLY A 31 4.24 8.14 11.89
N SER A 32 3.49 8.29 12.99
CA SER A 32 3.37 7.25 14.00
C SER A 32 2.28 6.26 13.59
N GLU A 33 2.60 4.97 13.54
CA GLU A 33 1.69 3.89 13.20
C GLU A 33 1.91 2.71 14.14
N ASP A 34 0.83 2.19 14.74
CA ASP A 34 0.93 1.12 15.74
C ASP A 34 1.13 -0.27 15.11
N PHE A 35 0.93 -0.40 13.80
CA PHE A 35 1.27 -1.60 13.02
C PHE A 35 2.74 -2.01 13.18
N ALA A 36 3.62 -1.07 13.53
CA ALA A 36 5.01 -1.36 13.85
C ALA A 36 5.17 -2.39 14.99
N TYR A 37 4.23 -2.45 15.94
CA TYR A 37 4.23 -3.48 16.98
C TYR A 37 3.89 -4.87 16.43
N MET A 38 2.99 -4.97 15.44
CA MET A 38 2.71 -6.25 14.78
C MET A 38 3.95 -6.77 14.03
N LEU A 39 4.67 -5.87 13.37
CA LEU A 39 5.91 -6.18 12.64
C LEU A 39 7.10 -6.53 13.53
N GLN A 40 7.02 -6.28 14.84
CA GLN A 40 8.03 -6.79 15.80
C GLN A 40 7.86 -8.29 16.06
N GLU A 41 6.64 -8.82 15.91
CA GLU A 41 6.31 -10.20 16.25
C GLU A 41 6.28 -11.13 15.04
N VAL A 42 5.80 -10.63 13.89
CA VAL A 42 5.66 -11.43 12.67
C VAL A 42 6.26 -10.65 11.49
N PRO A 43 7.13 -11.29 10.67
CA PRO A 43 7.57 -10.70 9.42
C PRO A 43 6.36 -10.28 8.57
N GLY A 44 6.37 -9.05 8.08
CA GLY A 44 5.24 -8.50 7.34
C GLY A 44 5.65 -7.30 6.50
N CYS A 45 4.68 -6.73 5.79
CA CYS A 45 4.87 -5.55 4.95
C CYS A 45 3.83 -4.49 5.30
N TYR A 46 4.30 -3.26 5.50
CA TYR A 46 3.47 -2.07 5.58
C TYR A 46 3.82 -1.18 4.38
N PHE A 47 2.82 -0.75 3.63
CA PHE A 47 2.99 0.04 2.42
C PHE A 47 1.86 1.05 2.29
N PHE A 48 2.08 2.05 1.43
CA PHE A 48 1.12 3.10 1.16
C PHE A 48 0.49 2.92 -0.22
N VAL A 49 -0.80 3.25 -0.33
CA VAL A 49 -1.50 3.40 -1.62
C VAL A 49 -1.61 4.88 -1.91
N GLY A 50 -1.13 5.30 -3.08
CA GLY A 50 -1.23 6.70 -3.49
C GLY A 50 -2.68 7.10 -3.72
N ASN A 51 -3.16 8.13 -3.00
CA ASN A 51 -4.55 8.62 -3.07
C ASN A 51 -4.74 9.71 -4.14
N GLY A 52 -3.69 10.48 -4.44
CA GLY A 52 -3.66 11.57 -5.40
C GLY A 52 -2.39 12.42 -5.24
N ALA A 53 -2.10 13.32 -6.18
CA ALA A 53 -0.96 14.24 -6.10
C ALA A 53 -1.29 15.60 -6.77
N GLY A 54 -0.58 16.66 -6.36
CA GLY A 54 -0.81 18.01 -6.87
C GLY A 54 -2.24 18.48 -6.59
N ASP A 55 -2.93 18.93 -7.64
CA ASP A 55 -4.32 19.41 -7.56
C ASP A 55 -5.36 18.31 -7.87
N ALA A 56 -4.92 17.06 -8.03
CA ALA A 56 -5.83 15.95 -8.30
C ALA A 56 -6.67 15.56 -7.08
N MET A 57 -7.80 14.89 -7.32
CA MET A 57 -8.60 14.27 -6.26
C MET A 57 -7.73 13.38 -5.36
N GLY A 58 -7.93 13.47 -4.04
CA GLY A 58 -7.21 12.67 -3.06
C GLY A 58 -5.80 13.14 -2.69
N ALA A 59 -5.33 14.28 -3.23
CA ALA A 59 -3.98 14.80 -2.94
C ALA A 59 -3.80 15.39 -1.53
N CYS A 60 -4.89 15.73 -0.83
CA CYS A 60 -4.81 16.21 0.55
C CYS A 60 -4.27 15.12 1.48
N ALA A 61 -3.39 15.49 2.40
CA ALA A 61 -2.88 14.57 3.41
C ALA A 61 -3.99 14.12 4.37
N VAL A 62 -3.86 12.90 4.89
CA VAL A 62 -4.68 12.42 6.01
C VAL A 62 -4.59 13.41 7.18
N HIS A 63 -5.71 13.57 7.92
CA HIS A 63 -5.94 14.62 8.93
C HIS A 63 -6.23 16.04 8.44
N ASN A 64 -6.16 16.32 7.14
CA ASN A 64 -6.65 17.59 6.61
C ASN A 64 -8.20 17.63 6.62
N PRO A 65 -8.87 18.70 7.08
CA PRO A 65 -10.34 18.80 7.03
C PRO A 65 -10.96 18.73 5.63
N LYS A 66 -10.16 18.99 4.59
CA LYS A 66 -10.56 18.86 3.18
C LYS A 66 -10.13 17.52 2.57
N TYR A 67 -9.66 16.58 3.38
CA TYR A 67 -9.35 15.24 2.91
C TYR A 67 -10.60 14.61 2.31
N ASP A 68 -10.48 14.16 1.07
CA ASP A 68 -11.50 13.42 0.35
C ASP A 68 -10.83 12.18 -0.26
N PHE A 69 -11.39 11.00 -0.02
CA PHE A 69 -10.80 9.76 -0.48
C PHE A 69 -11.06 9.58 -1.97
N ASN A 70 -10.07 9.09 -2.72
CA ASN A 70 -10.26 8.82 -4.13
C ASN A 70 -10.93 7.46 -4.33
N ASP A 71 -12.28 7.46 -4.42
CA ASP A 71 -13.10 6.25 -4.55
C ASP A 71 -12.74 5.34 -5.74
N THR A 72 -12.06 5.86 -6.76
CA THR A 72 -11.57 5.05 -7.88
C THR A 72 -10.54 3.99 -7.44
N LEU A 73 -9.94 4.16 -6.26
CA LEU A 73 -8.96 3.23 -5.69
C LEU A 73 -9.58 2.07 -4.93
N ILE A 74 -10.88 2.10 -4.61
CA ILE A 74 -11.55 1.01 -3.87
C ILE A 74 -11.38 -0.32 -4.62
N GLY A 75 -11.63 -0.32 -5.94
CA GLY A 75 -11.48 -1.52 -6.76
C GLY A 75 -10.04 -2.02 -6.85
N VAL A 76 -9.06 -1.11 -6.91
CA VAL A 76 -7.64 -1.45 -6.94
C VAL A 76 -7.20 -2.08 -5.63
N GLY A 77 -7.54 -1.45 -4.50
CA GLY A 77 -7.22 -1.96 -3.16
C GLY A 77 -7.89 -3.31 -2.87
N ALA A 78 -9.16 -3.47 -3.24
CA ALA A 78 -9.86 -4.75 -3.10
C ALA A 78 -9.20 -5.85 -3.94
N SER A 79 -8.84 -5.55 -5.19
CA SER A 79 -8.17 -6.50 -6.09
C SER A 79 -6.80 -6.93 -5.53
N TYR A 80 -6.06 -6.00 -4.94
CA TYR A 80 -4.80 -6.30 -4.26
C TYR A 80 -4.98 -7.29 -3.10
N TRP A 81 -5.94 -7.04 -2.20
CA TRP A 81 -6.19 -7.95 -1.06
C TRP A 81 -6.67 -9.33 -1.49
N VAL A 82 -7.52 -9.41 -2.53
CA VAL A 82 -7.96 -10.69 -3.10
C VAL A 82 -6.76 -11.45 -3.68
N ALA A 83 -5.91 -10.79 -4.48
CA ALA A 83 -4.74 -11.44 -5.06
C ALA A 83 -3.72 -11.88 -3.99
N LEU A 84 -3.47 -11.04 -2.99
CA LEU A 84 -2.57 -11.34 -1.88
C LEU A 84 -3.06 -12.55 -1.09
N THR A 85 -4.32 -12.56 -0.66
CA THR A 85 -4.87 -13.66 0.13
C THR A 85 -4.95 -14.95 -0.69
N ASN A 86 -5.36 -14.88 -1.96
CA ASN A 86 -5.36 -16.04 -2.84
C ASN A 86 -3.97 -16.65 -3.02
N GLN A 87 -2.92 -15.83 -3.19
CA GLN A 87 -1.56 -16.35 -3.40
C GLN A 87 -0.85 -16.77 -2.11
N PHE A 88 -1.16 -16.11 -0.98
CA PHE A 88 -0.57 -16.44 0.32
C PHE A 88 -1.19 -17.69 0.95
N LEU A 89 -2.49 -17.92 0.73
CA LEU A 89 -3.25 -19.02 1.35
C LEU A 89 -3.44 -20.22 0.42
N VAL A 90 -2.77 -20.28 -0.73
CA VAL A 90 -2.78 -21.51 -1.56
C VAL A 90 -2.19 -22.66 -0.73
N PRO A 91 -2.85 -23.83 -0.65
CA PRO A 91 -2.31 -25.02 -0.01
C PRO A 91 -0.95 -25.47 -0.57
#